data_AF-A0A931KXM7-F1
#
_entry.id   AF-A0A931KXM7-F1
#
_cell.length_a   1.000
_cell.length_b   1.000
_cell.length_c   1.000
_cell.angle_alpha   90.00
_cell.angle_beta   90.00
_cell.angle_gamma   90.00
#
_symmetry.space_group_name_H-M   'P 1'
#
loop_
_entity.id
_entity.type
_entity.pdbx_description
1 polymer ?
#
loop_
_entity_poly.entity_id
_entity_poly.type
_entity_poly.pdbx_seq_one_letter_code
_entity_poly.pdbx_strand_id
1 'polypeptide(L)'
;MQISHARLALGIPLAAGALAILATATPAAAAPPSDGCPAGYSVLSVAELSAAGYQVPAAVDSPTSGIRSFGQPGNGNGLVCGVKLGNQLTPWGDPIYNFVDDQLPA
;
A
#
# COMPACT_ATOMS: atom_id res chain seq x y z
N MET A 1 13.32 68.09 6.28
CA MET A 1 12.65 66.79 6.11
C MET A 1 11.69 66.91 4.93
N GLN A 2 12.12 66.53 3.73
CA GLN A 2 11.33 66.57 2.50
C GLN A 2 11.89 65.51 1.54
N ILE A 3 11.03 64.60 1.07
CA ILE A 3 10.87 64.09 -0.33
C ILE A 3 9.45 63.46 -0.35
N SER A 4 8.36 64.10 -0.80
CA SER A 4 7.84 64.33 -2.17
C SER A 4 7.61 63.10 -3.07
N HIS A 5 6.32 62.75 -3.17
CA HIS A 5 5.47 62.39 -4.33
C HIS A 5 5.67 61.12 -5.18
N ALA A 6 4.52 60.45 -5.33
CA ALA A 6 4.13 59.32 -6.18
C ALA A 6 4.31 59.51 -7.70
N ARG A 7 4.31 58.39 -8.45
CA ARG A 7 3.26 58.03 -9.46
C ARG A 7 3.55 56.76 -10.29
N LEU A 8 2.43 56.07 -10.61
CA LEU A 8 2.12 55.22 -11.79
C LEU A 8 2.90 53.90 -11.98
N ALA A 9 2.29 52.71 -11.80
CA ALA A 9 1.25 52.02 -12.61
C ALA A 9 1.82 51.25 -13.82
N LEU A 10 1.73 49.91 -13.77
CA LEU A 10 1.53 49.02 -14.93
C LEU A 10 1.19 47.61 -14.42
N GLY A 11 -0.02 47.16 -14.74
CA GLY A 11 -0.52 45.85 -14.36
C GLY A 11 -0.08 44.74 -15.29
N ILE A 12 -0.19 43.50 -14.83
CA ILE A 12 -0.34 42.30 -15.65
C ILE A 12 -1.24 41.32 -14.86
N PRO A 13 -2.44 40.96 -15.34
CA PRO A 13 -3.21 39.89 -14.74
C PRO A 13 -2.65 38.56 -15.26
N LEU A 14 -1.80 37.89 -14.46
CA LEU A 14 -1.41 36.51 -14.74
C LEU A 14 -2.47 35.58 -14.12
N ALA A 15 -3.50 35.31 -14.91
CA ALA A 15 -4.36 34.16 -14.73
C ALA A 15 -3.52 32.89 -14.97
N ALA A 16 -2.89 32.37 -13.92
CA ALA A 16 -2.30 31.04 -13.93
C ALA A 16 -3.36 30.06 -13.44
N GLY A 17 -4.16 29.55 -14.37
CA GLY A 17 -4.95 28.34 -14.14
C GLY A 17 -4.00 27.20 -13.79
N ALA A 18 -3.98 26.81 -12.52
CA ALA A 18 -3.26 25.61 -12.09
C ALA A 18 -4.00 24.40 -12.65
N LEU A 19 -3.49 23.86 -13.77
CA LEU A 19 -3.88 22.57 -14.31
C LEU A 19 -3.49 21.51 -13.28
N ALA A 20 -4.45 21.05 -12.47
CA ALA A 20 -4.26 19.92 -11.57
C ALA A 20 -4.10 18.66 -12.42
N ILE A 21 -2.85 18.30 -12.72
CA ILE A 21 -2.51 17.01 -13.33
C ILE A 21 -2.82 15.96 -12.26
N LEU A 22 -3.98 15.33 -12.36
CA LEU A 22 -4.33 14.14 -11.60
C LEU A 22 -3.43 13.01 -12.10
N ALA A 23 -2.27 12.85 -11.46
CA ALA A 23 -1.42 11.68 -11.64
C ALA A 23 -2.20 10.46 -11.13
N THR A 24 -2.79 9.70 -12.05
CA THR A 24 -3.33 8.38 -11.75
C THR A 24 -2.12 7.47 -11.47
N ALA A 25 -1.77 7.32 -10.20
CA ALA A 25 -0.77 6.35 -9.78
C ALA A 25 -1.27 4.96 -10.18
N THR A 26 -0.66 4.37 -11.21
CA THR A 26 -0.87 2.96 -11.53
C THR A 26 -0.35 2.13 -10.36
N PRO A 27 -1.17 1.23 -9.79
CA PRO A 27 -0.68 0.33 -8.76
C PRO A 27 0.48 -0.47 -9.35
N ALA A 28 1.61 -0.50 -8.63
CA ALA A 28 2.72 -1.34 -9.01
C ALA A 28 2.22 -2.79 -9.04
N ALA A 29 2.44 -3.47 -10.17
CA ALA A 29 2.14 -4.88 -10.26
C ALA A 29 3.01 -5.62 -9.24
N ALA A 30 2.39 -6.52 -8.48
CA ALA A 30 3.08 -7.31 -7.49
C ALA A 30 4.21 -8.11 -8.13
N ALA A 31 5.43 -8.01 -7.59
CA ALA A 31 6.51 -8.91 -7.97
C ALA A 31 6.15 -10.32 -7.48
N PRO A 32 6.39 -11.38 -8.28
CA PRO A 32 6.18 -12.75 -7.83
C PRO A 32 7.10 -13.06 -6.63
N PRO A 33 6.66 -13.94 -5.71
CA PRO A 33 7.42 -14.30 -4.51
C PRO A 33 8.79 -14.88 -4.90
N SER A 34 9.86 -14.35 -4.30
CA SER A 34 11.26 -14.69 -4.65
C SER A 34 11.61 -16.15 -4.40
N ASP A 35 11.05 -16.75 -3.34
CA ASP A 35 11.28 -18.14 -2.93
C ASP A 35 9.99 -18.98 -2.88
N GLY A 36 8.87 -18.39 -3.34
CA GLY A 36 7.55 -18.99 -3.23
C GLY A 36 6.99 -18.97 -1.80
N CYS A 37 5.84 -19.62 -1.60
CA CYS A 37 5.25 -19.75 -0.28
C CYS A 37 5.74 -20.99 0.47
N PRO A 38 5.83 -20.94 1.82
CA PRO A 38 6.13 -22.11 2.63
C PRO A 38 5.16 -23.28 2.34
N ALA A 39 5.58 -24.50 2.65
CA ALA A 39 4.76 -25.69 2.39
C ALA A 39 3.36 -25.58 3.05
N GLY A 40 2.32 -25.77 2.24
CA GLY A 40 0.92 -25.66 2.67
C GLY A 40 0.33 -24.24 2.62
N TYR A 41 1.13 -23.22 2.31
CA TYR A 41 0.67 -21.87 2.04
C TYR A 41 0.44 -21.66 0.55
N SER A 42 -0.54 -20.83 0.22
CA SER A 42 -0.82 -20.39 -1.14
C SER A 42 -0.59 -18.89 -1.27
N VAL A 43 -0.19 -18.44 -2.45
CA VAL A 43 -0.14 -17.01 -2.77
C VAL A 43 -1.57 -16.47 -2.82
N LEU A 44 -1.83 -15.38 -2.11
CA LEU A 44 -3.12 -14.69 -2.04
C LEU A 44 -2.93 -13.20 -2.37
N SER A 45 -3.89 -12.61 -3.09
CA SER A 45 -3.91 -11.17 -3.32
C SER A 45 -4.46 -10.42 -2.10
N VAL A 46 -3.74 -9.40 -1.67
CA VAL A 46 -4.16 -8.50 -0.61
C VAL A 46 -5.38 -7.68 -1.03
N ALA A 47 -5.51 -7.37 -2.34
CA ALA A 47 -6.66 -6.67 -2.88
C ALA A 47 -7.93 -7.54 -2.83
N GLU A 48 -7.83 -8.82 -3.22
CA GLU A 48 -8.95 -9.77 -3.14
C GLU A 48 -9.34 -10.05 -1.69
N LEU A 49 -8.35 -10.22 -0.80
CA LEU A 49 -8.56 -10.38 0.64
C LEU A 49 -9.27 -9.16 1.23
N SER A 50 -8.83 -7.95 0.89
CA SER A 50 -9.45 -6.70 1.35
C SER A 50 -10.88 -6.54 0.81
N ALA A 51 -11.13 -6.91 -0.44
CA ALA A 51 -12.48 -6.91 -1.03
C ALA A 51 -13.41 -7.93 -0.34
N ALA A 52 -12.85 -9.04 0.16
CA ALA A 52 -13.56 -10.02 0.97
C ALA A 52 -13.66 -9.62 2.47
N GLY A 53 -13.13 -8.46 2.87
CA GLY A 53 -13.22 -7.93 4.24
C GLY A 53 -12.11 -8.39 5.19
N TYR A 54 -11.08 -9.09 4.69
CA TYR A 54 -9.92 -9.44 5.49
C TYR A 54 -8.99 -8.24 5.69
N GLN A 55 -8.33 -8.22 6.84
CA GLN A 55 -7.27 -7.27 7.13
C GLN A 55 -5.93 -8.00 7.17
N VAL A 56 -5.06 -7.67 6.22
CA VAL A 56 -3.69 -8.18 6.21
C VAL A 56 -2.85 -7.31 7.15
N PRO A 57 -2.15 -7.91 8.14
CA PRO A 57 -1.33 -7.13 9.04
C PRO A 57 -0.26 -6.34 8.28
N ALA A 58 -0.04 -5.09 8.66
CA ALA A 58 0.99 -4.24 8.04
C ALA A 58 2.39 -4.86 8.09
N ALA A 59 2.71 -5.65 9.11
CA ALA A 59 3.98 -6.38 9.19
C ALA A 59 4.16 -7.51 8.16
N VAL A 60 3.16 -7.75 7.32
CA VAL A 60 3.21 -8.72 6.22
C VAL A 60 3.31 -8.00 4.87
N ASP A 61 2.44 -7.01 4.60
CA ASP A 61 2.33 -6.36 3.28
C ASP A 61 2.48 -4.83 3.30
N SER A 62 3.04 -4.24 4.34
CA SER A 62 3.35 -2.80 4.32
C SER A 62 4.81 -2.58 3.89
N PRO A 63 5.06 -1.85 2.78
CA PRO A 63 6.43 -1.57 2.31
C PRO A 63 7.24 -0.68 3.26
N THR A 64 6.59 -0.07 4.25
CA THR A 64 7.17 0.96 5.12
C THR A 64 6.94 0.70 6.60
N SER A 65 6.19 -0.33 6.99
CA SER A 65 5.83 -0.55 8.39
C SER A 65 5.74 -2.03 8.76
N GLY A 66 5.92 -2.31 10.06
CA GLY A 66 5.70 -3.61 10.66
C GLY A 66 6.97 -4.45 10.80
N ILE A 67 7.45 -4.52 12.04
CA ILE A 67 8.67 -5.24 12.44
C ILE A 67 8.26 -6.61 12.99
N ARG A 68 7.89 -7.55 12.11
CA ARG A 68 7.77 -8.98 12.51
C ARG A 68 8.50 -9.94 11.58
N SER A 69 8.77 -9.55 10.33
CA SER A 69 9.71 -10.23 9.45
C SER A 69 11.15 -9.86 9.82
N PHE A 70 11.70 -10.40 10.91
CA PHE A 70 13.15 -10.35 11.20
C PHE A 70 13.81 -8.95 11.22
N GLY A 71 13.07 -7.89 11.53
CA GLY A 71 13.60 -6.52 11.52
C GLY A 71 13.38 -5.74 10.21
N GLN A 72 12.71 -6.34 9.22
CA GLN A 72 12.39 -5.74 7.93
C GLN A 72 10.92 -5.32 7.86
N PRO A 73 10.58 -4.26 7.10
CA PRO A 73 9.19 -3.97 6.72
C PRO A 73 8.60 -5.13 5.90
N GLY A 74 7.28 -5.21 5.82
CA GLY A 74 6.62 -6.17 4.93
C GLY A 74 6.93 -5.90 3.44
N ASN A 75 6.66 -6.89 2.60
CA ASN A 75 6.99 -6.87 1.16
C ASN A 75 6.33 -5.72 0.36
N GLY A 76 5.10 -5.33 0.70
CA GLY A 76 4.39 -4.21 0.08
C GLY A 76 4.10 -4.35 -1.40
N ASN A 77 4.09 -5.59 -1.90
CA ASN A 77 3.81 -5.89 -3.30
C ASN A 77 2.32 -6.20 -3.54
N GLY A 78 1.49 -6.33 -2.50
CA GLY A 78 0.08 -6.69 -2.61
C GLY A 78 -0.18 -8.19 -2.73
N LEU A 79 0.85 -9.01 -2.48
CA LEU A 79 0.76 -10.47 -2.41
C LEU A 79 1.23 -10.95 -1.04
N VAL A 80 0.57 -11.98 -0.52
CA VAL A 80 0.98 -12.63 0.72
C VAL A 80 0.86 -14.13 0.60
N CYS A 81 1.62 -14.86 1.41
CA CYS A 81 1.40 -16.28 1.58
C CYS A 81 0.36 -16.50 2.68
N GLY A 82 -0.72 -17.21 2.36
CA GLY A 82 -1.79 -17.51 3.29
C GLY A 82 -2.08 -19.00 3.41
N VAL A 83 -2.35 -19.46 4.62
CA VAL A 83 -2.88 -20.80 4.90
C VAL A 83 -4.16 -20.69 5.73
N LYS A 84 -5.16 -21.52 5.41
CA LYS A 84 -6.37 -21.61 6.22
C LYS A 84 -6.07 -22.29 7.55
N LEU A 85 -6.54 -21.73 8.65
CA LEU A 85 -6.42 -22.30 9.99
C LEU A 85 -7.47 -23.40 10.20
N GLY A 86 -7.25 -24.54 9.57
CA GLY A 86 -8.12 -25.71 9.65
C GLY A 86 -9.56 -25.40 9.26
N ASN A 87 -10.51 -25.97 10.02
CA ASN A 87 -11.95 -25.77 9.80
C ASN A 87 -12.53 -24.61 10.64
N GLN A 88 -11.66 -23.72 11.17
CA GLN A 88 -12.15 -22.56 11.91
C GLN A 88 -12.67 -21.51 10.93
N LEU A 89 -13.91 -21.08 11.19
CA LEU A 89 -14.56 -20.02 10.45
C LEU A 89 -14.78 -18.83 11.39
N THR A 90 -14.81 -17.63 10.81
CA THR A 90 -15.33 -16.45 11.50
C THR A 90 -16.82 -16.68 11.87
N PRO A 91 -17.41 -15.86 12.75
CA PRO A 91 -18.84 -15.90 13.02
C PRO A 91 -19.74 -15.75 11.77
N TRP A 92 -19.18 -15.31 10.65
CA TRP A 92 -19.87 -15.09 9.37
C TRP A 92 -19.65 -16.24 8.37
N GLY A 93 -18.90 -17.28 8.75
CA GLY A 93 -18.66 -18.45 7.89
C GLY A 93 -17.43 -18.33 6.98
N ASP A 94 -16.65 -17.27 7.11
CA ASP A 94 -15.44 -17.07 6.29
C ASP A 94 -14.24 -17.83 6.88
N PRO A 95 -13.34 -18.38 6.06
CA PRO A 95 -12.15 -19.07 6.55
C PRO A 95 -11.21 -18.11 7.31
N ILE A 96 -10.58 -18.58 8.38
CA ILE A 96 -9.52 -17.82 9.05
C ILE A 96 -8.17 -18.15 8.40
N TYR A 97 -7.35 -17.14 8.14
CA TYR A 97 -6.03 -17.31 7.55
C TYR A 97 -4.90 -16.93 8.51
N ASN A 98 -3.79 -17.66 8.42
CA ASN A 98 -2.49 -17.16 8.86
C ASN A 98 -1.76 -16.61 7.64
N PHE A 99 -1.25 -15.38 7.76
CA PHE A 99 -0.54 -14.68 6.69
C PHE A 99 0.95 -14.58 7.03
N VAL A 100 1.79 -14.84 6.04
CA VAL A 100 3.23 -14.61 6.08
C VAL A 100 3.65 -13.88 4.82
N ASP A 101 4.76 -13.18 4.93
CA ASP A 101 5.35 -12.41 3.84
C ASP A 101 5.84 -13.37 2.74
N ASP A 102 5.59 -13.02 1.48
CA ASP A 102 5.86 -13.87 0.31
C ASP A 102 7.33 -13.80 -0.18
N GLN A 103 8.17 -13.02 0.50
CA GLN A 103 9.60 -12.87 0.26
C GLN A 103 10.46 -13.46 1.37
N LEU A 104 9.84 -14.04 2.40
CA LEU A 104 10.58 -14.78 3.42
C LEU A 104 11.06 -16.13 2.88
N PRO A 105 12.27 -16.57 3.21
CA PRO A 105 12.74 -17.90 2.85
C PRO A 105 11.81 -18.97 3.44
N ALA A 106 11.45 -19.94 2.60
CA ALA A 106 10.56 -21.05 2.93
C ALA A 106 11.13 -22.02 3.97
#